data_AF-A0A3R9YQ10-F1
#
_entry.id   AF-A0A3R9YQ10-F1
#
_cell.length_a   1.000
_cell.length_b   1.000
_cell.length_c   1.000
_cell.angle_alpha   90.00
_cell.angle_beta   90.00
_cell.angle_gamma   90.00
#
_symmetry.space_group_name_H-M   'P 1'
#
loop_
_entity.id
_entity.type
_entity.pdbx_description
1 polymer ?
#
loop_
_entity_poly.entity_id
_entity_poly.type
_entity_poly.pdbx_seq_one_letter_code
_entity_poly.pdbx_strand_id
1 'polypeptide(L)'
;MRPCSTSRRRMAERKTHREAASTDDSAGPGLWEECLVIRHCMPPSRAAAGTRMAVLIGAIAVAVPMAWPLPANASDNAALALEVEHAVTRILALDGDPAYGEYLGGECVTCHQASGAASGIPPIHGLPVDYTVQAMVEYKLGTRTNPVMKLMTARLSDEEIAALAVYIADMEE
;
A
#
# COMPACT_ATOMS: atom_id res chain seq x y z
N MET A 1 -48.35 -24.83 24.85
CA MET A 1 -49.09 -23.67 25.41
C MET A 1 -48.10 -22.75 26.11
N ARG A 2 -48.39 -21.43 26.16
CA ARG A 2 -47.55 -20.31 26.66
C ARG A 2 -46.43 -19.81 25.70
N PRO A 3 -46.13 -18.48 25.68
CA PRO A 3 -46.23 -17.74 24.42
C PRO A 3 -45.14 -16.69 24.09
N CYS A 4 -45.35 -16.03 22.95
CA CYS A 4 -44.67 -14.88 22.34
C CYS A 4 -44.29 -13.69 23.26
N SER A 5 -43.14 -13.06 22.97
CA SER A 5 -43.03 -11.58 22.94
C SER A 5 -41.94 -11.08 21.98
N THR A 6 -42.36 -10.53 20.84
CA THR A 6 -41.53 -9.67 19.98
C THR A 6 -41.34 -8.28 20.59
N SER A 7 -40.14 -7.68 20.51
CA SER A 7 -40.03 -6.23 20.36
C SER A 7 -38.77 -5.80 19.58
N ARG A 8 -38.98 -5.16 18.43
CA ARG A 8 -37.98 -4.28 17.79
C ARG A 8 -38.24 -2.86 18.29
N ARG A 9 -37.22 -2.14 18.75
CA ARG A 9 -37.09 -0.67 18.66
C ARG A 9 -35.61 -0.37 18.44
N ARG A 10 -35.19 -0.06 17.20
CA ARG A 10 -35.13 1.26 16.56
C ARG A 10 -34.19 2.24 17.27
N MET A 11 -33.21 2.70 16.49
CA MET A 11 -32.40 3.90 16.72
C MET A 11 -33.26 5.09 17.16
N ALA A 12 -32.73 5.89 18.09
CA ALA A 12 -32.50 7.33 17.90
C ALA A 12 -31.93 7.96 19.18
N GLU A 13 -30.66 8.36 19.17
CA GLU A 13 -30.18 9.47 20.01
C GLU A 13 -28.90 10.06 19.39
N ARG A 14 -29.06 11.21 18.76
CA ARG A 14 -27.99 12.03 18.15
C ARG A 14 -28.36 13.49 18.42
N LYS A 15 -27.33 14.34 18.63
CA LYS A 15 -27.37 15.73 19.11
C LYS A 15 -27.53 15.78 20.65
N THR A 16 -26.83 16.64 21.38
CA THR A 16 -26.13 17.89 21.02
C THR A 16 -24.81 18.05 21.79
N HIS A 17 -23.73 18.54 21.17
CA HIS A 17 -22.86 19.59 21.75
C HIS A 17 -21.96 20.25 20.67
N ARG A 18 -22.07 21.57 20.58
CA ARG A 18 -21.45 22.54 19.63
C ARG A 18 -22.05 23.93 20.01
N GLU A 19 -21.43 25.09 19.85
CA GLU A 19 -20.06 25.50 19.44
C GLU A 19 -19.07 25.36 20.65
N ALA A 20 -17.94 26.07 20.85
CA ALA A 20 -17.28 27.20 20.19
C ALA A 20 -15.74 27.12 20.24
N ALA A 21 -15.10 27.62 19.16
CA ALA A 21 -13.99 28.59 19.08
C ALA A 21 -12.98 28.77 20.27
N SER A 22 -11.71 29.09 20.07
CA SER A 22 -11.07 29.78 18.93
C SER A 22 -9.55 29.54 18.83
N THR A 23 -8.97 29.88 17.67
CA THR A 23 -7.55 30.26 17.45
C THR A 23 -6.45 29.33 17.97
N ASP A 24 -5.90 28.53 17.06
CA ASP A 24 -4.46 28.68 16.77
C ASP A 24 -4.28 28.86 15.27
N ASP A 25 -3.41 29.77 14.88
CA ASP A 25 -3.24 30.29 13.52
C ASP A 25 -1.79 30.04 13.08
N SER A 26 -1.62 29.32 11.95
CA SER A 26 -0.51 29.52 11.00
C SER A 26 0.95 29.28 11.50
N ALA A 27 1.84 28.56 10.81
CA ALA A 27 1.79 27.98 9.47
C ALA A 27 2.92 26.94 9.28
N GLY A 28 2.70 26.01 8.36
CA GLY A 28 3.74 25.11 7.81
C GLY A 28 3.24 24.49 6.51
N PRO A 29 3.79 24.84 5.33
CA PRO A 29 3.28 24.35 4.05
C PRO A 29 3.86 23.00 3.65
N GLY A 30 3.01 22.15 3.06
CA GLY A 30 3.37 21.20 2.01
C GLY A 30 4.14 19.93 2.41
N LEU A 31 3.42 18.80 2.52
CA LEU A 31 3.99 17.44 2.40
C LEU A 31 3.23 16.58 1.37
N TRP A 32 2.48 17.21 0.46
CA TRP A 32 1.78 16.56 -0.66
C TRP A 32 2.53 16.70 -2.01
N GLU A 33 3.78 17.18 -2.00
CA GLU A 33 4.60 17.37 -3.21
C GLU A 33 5.43 16.14 -3.64
N GLU A 34 5.56 15.11 -2.79
CA GLU A 34 6.44 13.96 -3.09
C GLU A 34 5.87 12.93 -4.08
N CYS A 35 4.59 13.04 -4.47
CA CYS A 35 4.01 12.18 -5.51
C CYS A 35 4.52 12.47 -6.94
N LEU A 36 5.38 13.49 -7.15
CA LEU A 36 5.79 13.93 -8.49
C LEU A 36 7.01 13.19 -9.09
N VAL A 37 7.66 12.28 -8.36
CA VAL A 37 8.94 11.64 -8.78
C VAL A 37 8.74 10.33 -9.56
N ILE A 38 7.51 9.86 -9.80
CA ILE A 38 7.22 8.72 -10.70
C ILE A 38 6.65 9.19 -12.06
N ARG A 39 7.16 10.31 -12.58
CA ARG A 39 6.98 10.73 -13.99
C ARG A 39 8.22 10.38 -14.82
N HIS A 40 8.46 9.09 -15.03
CA HIS A 40 9.44 8.58 -16.00
C HIS A 40 8.84 7.51 -16.93
N CYS A 41 7.57 7.72 -17.30
CA CYS A 41 6.92 6.93 -18.35
C CYS A 41 6.63 7.81 -19.58
N MET A 42 7.07 7.33 -20.75
CA MET A 42 6.83 7.84 -22.10
C MET A 42 7.56 9.13 -22.56
N PRO A 43 8.48 9.05 -23.55
CA PRO A 43 8.91 10.21 -24.32
C PRO A 43 7.90 10.52 -25.45
N PRO A 44 7.36 11.76 -25.55
CA PRO A 44 6.56 12.16 -26.71
C PRO A 44 7.44 12.37 -27.95
N SER A 45 6.87 12.05 -29.10
CA SER A 45 7.54 11.97 -30.40
C SER A 45 7.70 13.33 -31.12
N ARG A 46 8.53 13.30 -32.17
CA ARG A 46 9.08 14.45 -32.92
C ARG A 46 8.04 15.33 -33.62
N ALA A 47 8.05 16.64 -33.36
CA ALA A 47 7.73 17.77 -34.28
C ALA A 47 7.80 19.10 -33.48
N ALA A 48 8.22 20.26 -33.99
CA ALA A 48 8.93 20.65 -35.22
C ALA A 48 9.55 22.06 -35.05
N ALA A 49 10.24 22.57 -36.08
CA ALA A 49 10.49 24.00 -36.33
C ALA A 49 11.33 24.84 -35.34
N GLY A 50 12.66 24.73 -35.48
CA GLY A 50 13.52 25.88 -35.83
C GLY A 50 13.59 27.13 -34.93
N THR A 51 14.69 27.25 -34.19
CA THR A 51 15.45 28.51 -34.08
C THR A 51 16.94 28.17 -33.97
N ARG A 52 17.78 28.79 -34.80
CA ARG A 52 19.23 28.56 -34.82
C ARG A 52 19.91 29.35 -33.69
N MET A 53 19.93 28.80 -32.48
CA MET A 53 20.74 29.30 -31.38
C MET A 53 21.94 28.36 -31.19
N ALA A 54 23.10 28.72 -31.75
CA ALA A 54 24.34 27.97 -31.58
C ALA A 54 24.92 28.21 -30.18
N VAL A 55 24.27 27.66 -29.15
CA VAL A 55 24.85 27.58 -27.81
C VAL A 55 25.94 26.52 -27.87
N LEU A 56 27.18 26.94 -27.67
CA LEU A 56 28.30 26.04 -27.41
C LEU A 56 28.08 25.40 -26.04
N ILE A 57 27.25 24.35 -26.01
CA ILE A 57 27.21 23.40 -24.90
C ILE A 57 28.55 22.67 -24.96
N GLY A 58 29.55 23.25 -24.28
CA GLY A 58 30.78 22.55 -23.97
C GLY A 58 30.38 21.23 -23.31
N ALA A 59 30.98 20.14 -23.78
CA ALA A 59 30.67 18.81 -23.29
C ALA A 59 31.13 18.68 -21.83
N ILE A 60 30.28 19.12 -20.90
CA ILE A 60 30.29 18.64 -19.53
C ILE A 60 29.76 17.21 -19.60
N ALA A 61 30.62 16.33 -20.11
CA ALA A 61 30.61 14.95 -19.69
C ALA A 61 30.92 14.99 -18.19
N VAL A 62 29.85 15.13 -17.38
CA VAL A 62 29.89 14.67 -15.99
C VAL A 62 30.08 13.17 -16.12
N ALA A 63 31.35 12.77 -16.23
CA ALA A 63 31.77 11.44 -15.88
C ALA A 63 31.46 11.30 -14.40
N VAL A 64 30.20 10.95 -14.09
CA VAL A 64 29.89 10.21 -12.87
C VAL A 64 30.86 9.03 -12.92
N PRO A 65 31.86 8.97 -12.02
CA PRO A 65 32.88 7.96 -12.13
C PRO A 65 32.17 6.61 -12.10
N MET A 66 32.52 5.74 -13.05
CA MET A 66 31.89 4.44 -13.32
C MET A 66 32.29 3.40 -12.24
N ALA A 67 32.34 3.87 -11.00
CA ALA A 67 32.94 3.31 -9.81
C ALA A 67 32.29 3.93 -8.56
N TRP A 68 30.99 4.29 -8.62
CA TRP A 68 30.20 4.29 -7.39
C TRP A 68 30.19 2.84 -6.89
N PRO A 69 30.78 2.52 -5.73
CA PRO A 69 30.80 1.16 -5.25
C PRO A 69 29.34 0.77 -4.97
N LEU A 70 28.81 -0.15 -5.78
CA LEU A 70 27.56 -0.81 -5.46
C LEU A 70 27.73 -1.42 -4.06
N PRO A 71 26.78 -1.21 -3.13
CA PRO A 71 26.88 -1.80 -1.80
C PRO A 71 26.96 -3.31 -1.96
N ALA A 72 27.66 -4.00 -1.06
CA ALA A 72 28.03 -5.41 -1.22
C ALA A 72 26.83 -6.39 -1.34
N ASN A 73 25.61 -5.91 -1.08
CA ASN A 73 24.34 -6.61 -1.21
C ASN A 73 23.51 -6.17 -2.44
N ALA A 74 24.02 -5.33 -3.35
CA ALA A 74 23.24 -4.82 -4.49
C ALA A 74 22.75 -5.93 -5.43
N SER A 75 23.55 -6.97 -5.64
CA SER A 75 23.14 -8.18 -6.39
C SER A 75 22.00 -8.92 -5.70
N ASP A 76 22.08 -9.04 -4.37
CA ASP A 76 21.20 -9.87 -3.56
C ASP A 76 19.85 -9.15 -3.40
N ASN A 77 19.89 -7.84 -3.19
CA ASN A 77 18.72 -6.96 -3.20
C ASN A 77 18.04 -6.94 -4.58
N ALA A 78 18.80 -6.96 -5.68
CA ALA A 78 18.24 -7.02 -7.03
C ALA A 78 17.58 -8.36 -7.36
N ALA A 79 18.16 -9.48 -6.89
CA ALA A 79 17.55 -10.80 -6.99
C ALA A 79 16.24 -10.88 -6.20
N LEU A 80 16.23 -10.40 -4.95
CA LEU A 80 15.03 -10.33 -4.11
C LEU A 80 13.95 -9.42 -4.70
N ALA A 81 14.31 -8.27 -5.28
CA ALA A 81 13.35 -7.39 -5.95
C ALA A 81 12.69 -8.06 -7.17
N LEU A 82 13.46 -8.80 -7.97
CA LEU A 82 12.93 -9.57 -9.09
C LEU A 82 12.05 -10.75 -8.63
N GLU A 83 12.36 -11.36 -7.49
CA GLU A 83 11.52 -12.41 -6.89
C GLU A 83 10.18 -11.86 -6.37
N VAL A 84 10.19 -10.69 -5.71
CA VAL A 84 8.97 -9.96 -5.31
C VAL A 84 8.10 -9.69 -6.55
N GLU A 85 8.66 -9.06 -7.59
CA GLU A 85 7.93 -8.71 -8.81
C GLU A 85 7.28 -9.93 -9.49
N HIS A 86 8.04 -11.03 -9.62
CA HIS A 86 7.51 -12.27 -10.18
C HIS A 86 6.45 -12.93 -9.30
N ALA A 87 6.58 -12.87 -7.97
CA ALA A 87 5.59 -13.42 -7.05
C ALA A 87 4.29 -12.61 -7.07
N VAL A 88 4.39 -11.28 -7.00
CA VAL A 88 3.24 -10.36 -7.11
C VAL A 88 2.53 -10.54 -8.45
N THR A 89 3.27 -10.61 -9.56
CA THR A 89 2.69 -10.88 -10.90
C THR A 89 1.94 -12.20 -10.95
N ARG A 90 2.44 -13.27 -10.33
CA ARG A 90 1.72 -14.57 -10.27
C ARG A 90 0.46 -14.48 -9.42
N ILE A 91 0.55 -13.87 -8.24
CA ILE A 91 -0.56 -13.78 -7.29
C ILE A 91 -1.70 -12.91 -7.84
N LEU A 92 -1.38 -11.77 -8.48
CA LEU A 92 -2.38 -10.90 -9.13
C LEU A 92 -3.01 -11.51 -10.38
N ALA A 93 -2.47 -12.62 -10.90
CA ALA A 93 -3.08 -13.40 -11.97
C ALA A 93 -4.03 -14.51 -11.46
N LEU A 94 -4.13 -14.70 -10.15
CA LEU A 94 -5.08 -15.63 -9.51
C LEU A 94 -6.42 -14.92 -9.26
N ASP A 95 -7.52 -15.66 -9.39
CA ASP A 95 -8.85 -15.21 -8.99
C ASP A 95 -9.03 -15.49 -7.48
N GLY A 96 -9.06 -14.45 -6.66
CA GLY A 96 -9.11 -14.57 -5.20
C GLY A 96 -10.54 -14.79 -4.70
N ASP A 97 -10.81 -15.92 -4.03
CA ASP A 97 -12.12 -16.21 -3.43
C ASP A 97 -12.36 -15.31 -2.19
N PRO A 98 -13.34 -14.37 -2.23
CA PRO A 98 -13.61 -13.47 -1.11
C PRO A 98 -14.13 -14.20 0.13
N ALA A 99 -14.85 -15.34 -0.02
CA ALA A 99 -15.33 -16.11 1.12
C ALA A 99 -14.20 -16.86 1.83
N TYR A 100 -13.18 -17.30 1.07
CA TYR A 100 -11.96 -17.83 1.66
C TYR A 100 -11.11 -16.72 2.31
N GLY A 101 -11.06 -15.55 1.68
CA GLY A 101 -10.43 -14.35 2.24
C GLY A 101 -11.04 -13.92 3.58
N GLU A 102 -12.36 -13.91 3.70
CA GLU A 102 -13.07 -13.61 4.96
C GLU A 102 -12.70 -14.60 6.08
N TYR A 103 -12.67 -15.89 5.77
CA TYR A 103 -12.31 -16.95 6.73
C TYR A 103 -10.88 -16.77 7.27
N LEU A 104 -9.92 -16.47 6.40
CA LEU A 104 -8.53 -16.21 6.78
C LEU A 104 -8.37 -14.85 7.51
N GLY A 105 -9.12 -13.84 7.05
CA GLY A 105 -9.09 -12.47 7.58
C GLY A 105 -9.47 -12.35 9.05
N GLY A 106 -10.21 -13.34 9.59
CA GLY A 106 -10.53 -13.44 11.02
C GLY A 106 -9.29 -13.45 11.94
N GLU A 107 -8.17 -14.04 11.51
CA GLU A 107 -6.90 -13.95 12.27
C GLU A 107 -6.32 -12.53 12.20
N CYS A 108 -6.40 -11.87 11.03
CA CYS A 108 -5.83 -10.56 10.77
C CYS A 108 -6.48 -9.45 11.61
N VAL A 109 -7.82 -9.42 11.67
CA VAL A 109 -8.60 -8.39 12.38
C VAL A 109 -8.44 -8.42 13.90
N THR A 110 -7.87 -9.50 14.46
CA THR A 110 -7.51 -9.58 15.88
C THR A 110 -6.45 -8.53 16.25
N CYS A 111 -5.54 -8.22 15.33
CA CYS A 111 -4.50 -7.20 15.50
C CYS A 111 -4.80 -5.94 14.69
N HIS A 112 -5.21 -6.09 13.42
CA HIS A 112 -5.53 -5.00 12.50
C HIS A 112 -6.99 -4.57 12.63
N GLN A 113 -7.37 -4.16 13.84
CA GLN A 113 -8.73 -3.75 14.16
C GLN A 113 -9.13 -2.54 13.30
N ALA A 114 -10.33 -2.56 12.71
CA ALA A 114 -10.86 -1.46 11.88
C ALA A 114 -10.88 -0.10 12.62
N SER A 115 -11.05 -0.12 13.95
CA SER A 115 -11.00 1.07 14.80
C SER A 115 -9.61 1.70 14.95
N GLY A 116 -8.54 1.06 14.48
CA GLY A 116 -7.15 1.48 14.71
C GLY A 116 -6.75 1.52 16.20
N ALA A 117 -7.53 0.89 17.09
CA ALA A 117 -7.36 1.01 18.54
C ALA A 117 -6.10 0.30 19.09
N ALA A 118 -5.49 -0.57 18.30
CA ALA A 118 -4.23 -1.24 18.64
C ALA A 118 -3.04 -0.29 18.39
N SER A 119 -2.53 0.34 19.46
CA SER A 119 -1.39 1.26 19.42
C SER A 119 -0.19 0.72 18.62
N GLY A 120 0.05 1.29 17.44
CA GLY A 120 1.17 0.95 16.56
C GLY A 120 0.88 -0.12 15.49
N ILE A 121 -0.35 -0.64 15.41
CA ILE A 121 -0.78 -1.55 14.34
C ILE A 121 -1.76 -0.78 13.43
N PRO A 122 -1.46 -0.59 12.13
CA PRO A 122 -2.35 0.12 11.24
C PRO A 122 -3.61 -0.72 10.93
N PRO A 123 -4.77 -0.08 10.73
CA PRO A 123 -5.92 -0.76 10.11
C PRO A 123 -5.58 -1.21 8.68
N ILE A 124 -6.32 -2.21 8.18
CA ILE A 124 -6.10 -2.78 6.84
C ILE A 124 -7.32 -2.69 5.91
N HIS A 125 -8.48 -2.27 6.40
CA HIS A 125 -9.71 -2.20 5.60
C HIS A 125 -9.57 -1.25 4.40
N GLY A 126 -10.21 -1.58 3.28
CA GLY A 126 -10.24 -0.77 2.06
C GLY A 126 -8.89 -0.61 1.35
N LEU A 127 -7.86 -1.39 1.70
CA LEU A 127 -6.58 -1.34 1.01
C LEU A 127 -6.69 -1.96 -0.40
N PRO A 128 -6.12 -1.32 -1.45
CA PRO A 128 -6.12 -1.89 -2.80
C PRO A 128 -5.54 -3.30 -2.86
N VAL A 129 -6.07 -4.14 -3.76
CA VAL A 129 -5.66 -5.54 -3.95
C VAL A 129 -4.18 -5.63 -4.30
N ASP A 130 -3.70 -4.79 -5.22
CA ASP A 130 -2.31 -4.70 -5.65
C ASP A 130 -1.38 -4.30 -4.51
N TYR A 131 -1.75 -3.27 -3.72
CA TYR A 131 -1.00 -2.87 -2.54
C TYR A 131 -0.92 -3.99 -1.49
N THR A 132 -2.03 -4.70 -1.27
CA THR A 132 -2.11 -5.76 -0.26
C THR A 132 -1.27 -6.97 -0.66
N VAL A 133 -1.36 -7.42 -1.92
CA VAL A 133 -0.49 -8.49 -2.44
C VAL A 133 0.98 -8.10 -2.36
N GLN A 134 1.34 -6.88 -2.81
CA GLN A 134 2.70 -6.35 -2.72
C GLN A 134 3.23 -6.42 -1.29
N ALA A 135 2.51 -5.85 -0.33
CA ALA A 135 2.93 -5.81 1.07
C ALA A 135 3.08 -7.21 1.68
N MET A 136 2.17 -8.15 1.39
CA MET A 136 2.24 -9.52 1.90
C MET A 136 3.44 -10.28 1.35
N VAL A 137 3.73 -10.15 0.05
CA VAL A 137 4.91 -10.74 -0.60
C VAL A 137 6.20 -10.13 -0.04
N GLU A 138 6.26 -8.80 0.12
CA GLU A 138 7.42 -8.13 0.68
C GLU A 138 7.72 -8.55 2.13
N TYR A 139 6.69 -8.79 2.94
CA TYR A 139 6.87 -9.35 4.30
C TYR A 139 7.31 -10.82 4.26
N LYS A 140 6.77 -11.63 3.33
CA LYS A 140 7.08 -13.06 3.16
C LYS A 140 8.55 -13.26 2.76
N LEU A 141 9.02 -12.52 1.76
CA LEU A 141 10.42 -12.54 1.29
C LEU A 141 11.35 -11.72 2.21
N GLY A 142 10.81 -10.75 2.94
CA GLY A 142 11.52 -9.95 3.94
C GLY A 142 12.20 -8.69 3.40
N THR A 143 11.83 -8.22 2.20
CA THR A 143 12.21 -6.91 1.68
C THR A 143 11.57 -5.79 2.52
N ARG A 144 10.35 -6.01 3.04
CA ARG A 144 9.70 -5.14 4.03
C ARG A 144 9.84 -5.74 5.42
N THR A 145 10.47 -5.01 6.33
CA THR A 145 10.89 -5.55 7.63
C THR A 145 9.81 -5.40 8.71
N ASN A 146 9.16 -6.49 9.09
CA ASN A 146 8.45 -6.62 10.36
C ASN A 146 8.47 -8.10 10.81
N PRO A 147 8.98 -8.44 12.01
CA PRO A 147 9.12 -9.85 12.43
C PRO A 147 7.77 -10.54 12.66
N VAL A 148 6.74 -9.81 13.10
CA VAL A 148 5.39 -10.37 13.30
C VAL A 148 4.75 -10.65 11.95
N MET A 149 4.72 -9.67 11.04
CA MET A 149 4.12 -9.88 9.71
C MET A 149 4.88 -10.92 8.89
N LYS A 150 6.20 -11.01 9.01
CA LYS A 150 6.97 -12.09 8.36
C LYS A 150 6.57 -13.49 8.85
N LEU A 151 6.28 -13.66 10.14
CA LEU A 151 5.76 -14.93 10.68
C LEU A 151 4.33 -15.21 10.21
N MET A 152 3.50 -14.18 10.06
CA MET A 152 2.12 -14.31 9.55
C MET A 152 2.08 -14.62 8.05
N THR A 153 2.93 -14.01 7.22
CA THR A 153 2.93 -14.24 5.76
C THR A 153 3.72 -15.46 5.33
N ALA A 154 4.68 -15.94 6.13
CA ALA A 154 5.44 -17.14 5.83
C ALA A 154 4.60 -18.44 5.81
N ARG A 155 3.40 -18.43 6.42
CA ARG A 155 2.46 -19.56 6.38
C ARG A 155 1.47 -19.52 5.21
N LEU A 156 1.37 -18.40 4.50
CA LEU A 156 0.35 -18.19 3.47
C LEU A 156 0.81 -18.68 2.09
N SER A 157 -0.08 -19.38 1.38
CA SER A 157 0.08 -19.70 -0.04
C SER A 157 -0.11 -18.47 -0.94
N ASP A 158 0.20 -18.60 -2.23
CA ASP A 158 0.03 -17.52 -3.19
C ASP A 158 -1.48 -17.27 -3.46
N GLU A 159 -2.31 -18.33 -3.43
CA GLU A 159 -3.78 -18.29 -3.50
C GLU A 159 -4.41 -17.64 -2.25
N GLU A 160 -3.88 -17.93 -1.07
CA GLU A 160 -4.35 -17.36 0.20
C GLU A 160 -4.09 -15.86 0.27
N ILE A 161 -2.95 -15.40 -0.27
CA ILE A 161 -2.65 -13.96 -0.39
C ILE A 161 -3.60 -13.28 -1.37
N ALA A 162 -3.94 -13.91 -2.51
CA ALA A 162 -4.93 -13.37 -3.45
C ALA A 162 -6.33 -13.24 -2.81
N ALA A 163 -6.81 -14.30 -2.15
CA ALA A 163 -8.09 -14.31 -1.45
C ALA A 163 -8.17 -13.24 -0.34
N LEU A 164 -7.13 -13.15 0.50
CA LEU A 164 -7.03 -12.11 1.53
C LEU A 164 -7.02 -10.70 0.93
N ALA A 165 -6.31 -10.47 -0.18
CA ALA A 165 -6.24 -9.16 -0.81
C ALA A 165 -7.58 -8.69 -1.39
N VAL A 166 -8.37 -9.60 -1.98
CA VAL A 166 -9.73 -9.32 -2.45
C VAL A 166 -10.65 -8.99 -1.27
N TYR A 167 -10.65 -9.82 -0.21
CA TYR A 167 -11.45 -9.57 0.99
C TYR A 167 -11.10 -8.23 1.65
N ILE A 168 -9.81 -7.95 1.84
CA ILE A 168 -9.31 -6.72 2.46
C ILE A 168 -9.73 -5.46 1.68
N ALA A 169 -9.78 -5.53 0.34
CA ALA A 169 -10.26 -4.44 -0.50
C ALA A 169 -11.78 -4.22 -0.42
N ASP A 170 -12.56 -5.27 -0.14
CA ASP A 170 -14.02 -5.25 0.02
C ASP A 170 -14.48 -4.89 1.45
N MET A 171 -13.55 -4.87 2.43
CA MET A 171 -13.84 -4.40 3.79
C MET A 171 -14.16 -2.89 3.80
N GLU A 172 -15.44 -2.55 3.72
CA GLU A 172 -15.96 -1.20 4.00
C GLU A 172 -15.85 -0.84 5.50
N GLU A 173 -15.71 0.47 5.78
CA GLU A 173 -15.26 1.09 7.04
C GLU A 173 -16.36 1.33 8.11
#